data_AF-A0A1Y6D5V3-F1
#
_entry.id   AF-A0A1Y6D5V3-F1
#
_cell.length_a   1.000
_cell.length_b   1.000
_cell.length_c   1.000
_cell.angle_alpha   90.00
_cell.angle_beta   90.00
_cell.angle_gamma   90.00
#
_symmetry.space_group_name_H-M   'P 1'
#
loop_
_entity.id
_entity.type
_entity.pdbx_description
1 polymer ?
#
loop_
_entity_poly.entity_id
_entity_poly.type
_entity_poly.pdbx_seq_one_letter_code
_entity_poly.pdbx_strand_id
1 'polypeptide(L)'
;MSEENKDSAAPETPAPAAEQPAAAEKPAAAAAPAPAAQGLLETLKTNRNAQYALGGAVVVVFLASFMGGGDEVTKVNTAAVAIGQTVTVENPNGGNSQLTLAPGMMGAADPEDTEQNVCLVKGAAKGTIEEEQIAGLLAYVKVKMLEGDCQGKSGWTSKINIKAG
;
A
#
# COMPACT_ATOMS: atom_id res chain seq x y z
N MET A 1 7.48 76.02 6.81
CA MET A 1 7.66 75.92 8.27
C MET A 1 7.88 74.43 8.53
N SER A 2 9.02 73.83 8.18
CA SER A 2 10.39 73.99 8.70
C SER A 2 10.49 73.62 10.18
N GLU A 3 11.01 72.43 10.50
CA GLU A 3 11.80 72.13 11.72
C GLU A 3 12.41 70.69 11.68
N GLU A 4 13.72 70.62 11.98
CA GLU A 4 14.56 69.54 12.56
C GLU A 4 14.56 68.11 11.98
N ASN A 5 15.65 67.55 11.40
CA ASN A 5 17.01 67.22 11.88
C ASN A 5 17.11 66.14 12.99
N LYS A 6 17.51 64.90 12.64
CA LYS A 6 18.56 64.16 13.36
C LYS A 6 19.06 62.90 12.62
N ASP A 7 20.28 63.03 12.10
CA ASP A 7 21.42 62.09 12.15
C ASP A 7 21.20 60.64 12.68
N SER A 8 21.59 59.62 11.90
CA SER A 8 22.77 58.75 12.17
C SER A 8 22.72 57.38 11.45
N ALA A 9 23.86 57.07 10.81
CA ALA A 9 24.48 55.76 10.57
C ALA A 9 23.77 54.67 9.73
N ALA A 10 24.27 54.48 8.50
CA ALA A 10 24.38 53.19 7.80
C ALA A 10 25.43 52.29 8.52
N PRO A 11 25.64 51.00 8.17
CA PRO A 11 25.30 50.29 6.92
C PRO A 11 24.70 48.88 7.21
N GLU A 12 24.38 47.94 6.32
CA GLU A 12 24.97 47.50 5.06
C GLU A 12 23.88 46.82 4.20
N THR A 13 23.81 47.24 2.93
CA THR A 13 23.20 46.51 1.81
C THR A 13 24.29 45.66 1.15
N PRO A 14 24.00 44.61 0.35
CA PRO A 14 23.20 44.70 -0.88
C PRO A 14 22.08 43.64 -0.94
N ALA A 15 20.86 43.97 -1.38
CA ALA A 15 20.45 44.33 -2.75
C ALA A 15 20.39 43.10 -3.69
N PRO A 16 19.45 43.07 -4.65
CA PRO A 16 18.21 42.31 -4.51
C PRO A 16 18.06 41.21 -5.58
N ALA A 17 17.12 40.32 -5.31
CA ALA A 17 16.55 39.39 -6.27
C ALA A 17 16.07 40.11 -7.55
N ALA A 18 16.48 39.59 -8.70
CA ALA A 18 15.86 39.85 -9.99
C ALA A 18 15.73 38.51 -10.72
N GLU A 19 14.56 37.91 -10.59
CA GLU A 19 14.02 36.83 -11.44
C GLU A 19 13.04 37.55 -12.39
N GLN A 20 13.19 37.55 -13.72
CA GLN A 20 12.98 36.50 -14.75
C GLN A 20 13.24 37.20 -16.14
N PRO A 21 13.08 36.59 -17.35
CA PRO A 21 12.82 35.19 -17.74
C PRO A 21 13.62 34.70 -18.98
N ALA A 22 13.28 33.47 -19.41
CA ALA A 22 13.32 32.94 -20.78
C ALA A 22 14.51 32.06 -21.21
N ALA A 23 14.21 30.75 -21.18
CA ALA A 23 14.49 29.73 -22.20
C ALA A 23 15.73 29.88 -23.10
N ALA A 24 16.70 28.97 -22.91
CA ALA A 24 17.49 28.44 -24.00
C ALA A 24 17.78 26.95 -23.73
N GLU A 25 17.16 26.11 -24.54
CA GLU A 25 17.42 24.69 -24.70
C GLU A 25 18.91 24.45 -25.00
N LYS A 26 19.55 23.52 -24.28
CA LYS A 26 20.91 23.02 -24.61
C LYS A 26 20.84 21.50 -24.79
N PRO A 27 21.38 20.94 -25.89
CA PRO A 27 21.26 19.52 -26.19
C PRO A 27 22.04 18.67 -25.20
N ALA A 28 21.51 17.49 -24.92
CA ALA A 28 22.20 16.39 -24.26
C ALA A 28 23.52 16.07 -24.99
N ALA A 29 24.62 16.01 -24.25
CA ALA A 29 25.85 15.39 -24.69
C ALA A 29 26.35 14.45 -23.59
N ALA A 30 26.05 13.17 -23.81
CA ALA A 30 26.71 11.96 -23.35
C ALA A 30 27.66 12.08 -22.15
N ALA A 31 27.26 11.45 -21.04
CA ALA A 31 28.18 11.03 -20.00
C ALA A 31 29.25 10.12 -20.61
N ALA A 32 30.50 10.61 -20.67
CA ALA A 32 31.64 9.76 -20.92
C ALA A 32 31.75 8.72 -19.79
N PRO A 33 32.05 7.45 -20.07
CA PRO A 33 32.24 6.45 -19.03
C PRO A 33 33.41 6.87 -18.11
N ALA A 34 33.15 6.88 -16.81
CA ALA A 34 34.12 7.28 -15.79
C ALA A 34 35.44 6.47 -15.90
N PRO A 35 36.61 7.08 -15.58
CA PRO A 35 37.93 6.43 -15.67
C PRO A 35 38.09 5.17 -14.80
N ALA A 36 37.16 4.93 -13.86
CA ALA A 36 37.15 3.76 -12.99
C ALA A 36 36.89 2.43 -13.73
N ALA A 37 36.13 2.43 -14.82
CA ALA A 37 35.80 1.19 -15.55
C ALA A 37 37.01 0.62 -16.32
N GLN A 38 37.91 1.48 -16.80
CA GLN A 38 39.10 1.08 -17.56
C GLN A 38 40.18 0.47 -16.65
N GLY A 39 40.38 1.04 -15.45
CA GLY A 39 41.30 0.50 -14.44
C GLY A 39 40.85 -0.85 -13.86
N LEU A 40 39.54 -1.06 -13.73
CA LEU A 40 38.96 -2.33 -13.32
C LEU A 40 39.25 -3.43 -14.36
N LEU A 41 39.03 -3.14 -15.64
CA LEU A 41 39.28 -4.09 -16.75
C LEU A 41 40.75 -4.49 -16.87
N GLU A 42 41.69 -3.56 -16.67
CA GLU A 42 43.12 -3.88 -16.69
C GLU A 42 43.55 -4.68 -15.46
N THR A 43 43.05 -4.34 -14.27
CA THR A 43 43.28 -5.12 -13.05
C THR A 43 42.70 -6.52 -13.15
N LEU A 44 41.53 -6.67 -13.78
CA LEU A 44 40.95 -7.98 -14.05
C LEU A 44 41.80 -8.78 -15.02
N LYS A 45 42.30 -8.21 -16.12
CA LYS A 45 43.12 -8.99 -17.08
C LYS A 45 44.44 -9.46 -16.47
N THR A 46 45.04 -8.66 -15.61
CA THR A 46 46.40 -8.88 -15.10
C THR A 46 46.44 -9.62 -13.76
N ASN A 47 45.34 -9.61 -12.99
CA ASN A 47 45.30 -10.20 -11.66
C ASN A 47 44.28 -11.35 -11.59
N ARG A 48 44.79 -12.59 -11.64
CA ARG A 48 43.97 -13.81 -11.55
C ARG A 48 43.17 -13.90 -10.23
N ASN A 49 43.70 -13.39 -9.12
CA ASN A 49 42.97 -13.35 -7.85
C ASN A 49 41.81 -12.33 -7.89
N ALA A 50 41.99 -11.20 -8.59
CA ALA A 50 40.92 -10.23 -8.82
C ALA A 50 39.82 -10.79 -9.73
N GLN A 51 40.15 -11.63 -10.71
CA GLN A 51 39.17 -12.36 -11.53
C GLN A 51 38.33 -13.31 -10.68
N TYR A 52 38.96 -14.10 -9.82
CA TYR A 52 38.23 -15.02 -8.92
C TYR A 52 37.40 -14.28 -7.87
N ALA A 53 37.91 -13.15 -7.34
CA ALA A 53 37.16 -12.33 -6.40
C ALA A 53 35.91 -11.71 -7.05
N LEU A 54 36.03 -11.16 -8.26
CA LEU A 54 34.87 -10.61 -8.97
C LEU A 54 33.90 -11.71 -9.40
N GLY A 55 34.41 -12.82 -9.94
CA GLY A 55 33.59 -13.97 -10.31
C GLY A 55 32.82 -14.55 -9.13
N GLY A 56 33.48 -14.70 -7.97
CA GLY A 56 32.85 -15.13 -6.73
C GLY A 56 31.76 -14.18 -6.26
N ALA A 57 32.01 -12.86 -6.30
CA ALA A 57 31.02 -11.86 -5.94
C ALA A 57 29.77 -11.92 -6.84
N VAL A 58 29.96 -12.07 -8.16
CA VAL A 58 28.84 -12.20 -9.12
C VAL A 58 28.02 -13.47 -8.84
N VAL A 59 28.68 -14.60 -8.58
CA VAL A 59 27.99 -15.86 -8.26
C VAL A 59 27.20 -15.75 -6.95
N VAL A 60 27.76 -15.11 -5.92
CA VAL A 60 27.07 -14.92 -4.62
C VAL A 60 25.84 -14.01 -4.76
N VAL A 61 25.96 -12.91 -5.50
CA VAL A 61 24.82 -12.00 -5.78
C VAL A 61 23.75 -12.72 -6.60
N PHE A 62 24.16 -13.51 -7.59
CA PHE A 62 23.24 -14.33 -8.38
C PHE A 62 22.53 -15.36 -7.51
N LEU A 63 23.25 -16.07 -6.63
CA LEU A 63 22.65 -17.06 -5.71
C LEU A 63 21.70 -16.40 -4.69
N ALA A 64 22.09 -15.24 -4.16
CA ALA A 64 21.28 -14.48 -3.22
C ALA A 64 19.95 -14.00 -3.84
N SER A 65 19.94 -13.77 -5.17
CA SER A 65 18.72 -13.40 -5.90
C SER A 65 17.67 -14.52 -5.92
N PHE A 66 18.08 -15.79 -5.79
CA PHE A 66 17.15 -16.94 -5.68
C PHE A 66 16.73 -17.24 -4.24
N MET A 67 17.41 -16.68 -3.25
CA MET A 67 17.08 -16.84 -1.83
C MET A 67 16.13 -15.76 -1.31
N GLY A 68 15.85 -14.73 -2.13
CA GLY A 68 14.81 -13.72 -1.86
C GLY A 68 13.40 -14.24 -2.12
N GLY A 69 13.03 -15.38 -1.54
CA GLY A 69 11.64 -15.82 -1.47
C GLY A 69 10.95 -15.04 -0.35
N GLY A 70 10.45 -13.85 -0.68
CA GLY A 70 9.58 -13.12 0.23
C GLY A 70 8.27 -13.89 0.40
N ASP A 71 7.98 -14.32 1.62
CA ASP A 71 6.60 -14.54 2.07
C ASP A 71 5.89 -13.18 2.02
N GLU A 72 5.55 -12.75 0.81
CA GLU A 72 4.58 -11.70 0.60
C GLU A 72 3.23 -12.31 0.95
N VAL A 73 2.89 -12.30 2.24
CA VAL A 73 1.51 -12.45 2.66
C VAL A 73 0.79 -11.28 2.00
N THR A 74 0.18 -11.53 0.85
CA THR A 74 -0.59 -10.55 0.10
C THR A 74 -1.59 -9.95 1.07
N LYS A 75 -1.30 -8.74 1.54
CA LYS A 75 -2.12 -8.07 2.54
C LYS A 75 -3.44 -7.76 1.87
N VAL A 76 -4.43 -8.62 2.11
CA VAL A 76 -5.77 -8.45 1.55
C VAL A 76 -6.27 -7.12 2.06
N ASN A 77 -6.55 -6.21 1.13
CA ASN A 77 -6.96 -4.84 1.44
C ASN A 77 -8.39 -4.91 2.00
N THR A 78 -8.48 -5.10 3.32
CA THR A 78 -9.74 -5.13 4.06
C THR A 78 -9.98 -3.75 4.63
N ALA A 79 -11.23 -3.27 4.56
CA ALA A 79 -11.58 -1.96 5.10
C ALA A 79 -11.20 -1.90 6.59
N ALA A 80 -10.61 -0.80 7.04
CA ALA A 80 -10.48 -0.54 8.47
C ALA A 80 -11.89 -0.27 9.03
N VAL A 81 -12.35 -1.12 9.94
CA VAL A 81 -13.68 -1.02 10.56
C VAL A 81 -13.55 -0.95 12.07
N ALA A 82 -14.36 -0.09 12.68
CA ALA A 82 -14.52 -0.03 14.12
C ALA A 82 -15.84 -0.68 14.55
N ILE A 83 -15.88 -1.24 15.76
CA ILE A 83 -17.11 -1.72 16.38
C ILE A 83 -18.08 -0.53 16.54
N GLY A 84 -19.35 -0.72 16.19
CA GLY A 84 -20.39 0.31 16.18
C GLY A 84 -20.43 1.14 14.90
N GLN A 85 -19.49 0.99 13.98
CA GLN A 85 -19.50 1.69 12.70
C GLN A 85 -20.60 1.14 11.77
N THR A 86 -21.32 2.04 11.11
CA THR A 86 -22.19 1.68 9.98
C THR A 86 -21.35 1.46 8.72
N VAL A 87 -21.57 0.34 8.05
CA VAL A 87 -20.83 -0.10 6.87
C VAL A 87 -21.77 -0.65 5.81
N THR A 88 -21.26 -0.80 4.60
CA THR A 88 -21.95 -1.48 3.52
C THR A 88 -21.42 -2.90 3.38
N VAL A 89 -22.32 -3.89 3.47
CA VAL A 89 -22.04 -5.29 3.20
C VAL A 89 -22.34 -5.57 1.74
N GLU A 90 -21.33 -5.98 0.98
CA GLU A 90 -21.41 -6.25 -0.46
C GLU A 90 -20.31 -7.22 -0.88
N ASN A 91 -20.65 -8.22 -1.71
CA ASN A 91 -19.69 -9.19 -2.22
C ASN A 91 -18.87 -8.56 -3.37
N PRO A 92 -17.55 -8.37 -3.23
CA PRO A 92 -16.74 -7.74 -4.27
C PRO A 92 -16.61 -8.59 -5.54
N ASN A 93 -16.89 -9.89 -5.47
CA ASN A 93 -16.89 -10.78 -6.64
C ASN A 93 -18.25 -10.79 -7.37
N GLY A 94 -19.22 -10.00 -6.91
CA GLY A 94 -20.61 -10.05 -7.36
C GLY A 94 -21.42 -11.16 -6.69
N GLY A 95 -22.75 -11.14 -6.90
CA GLY A 95 -23.68 -12.06 -6.26
C GLY A 95 -24.10 -11.64 -4.85
N ASN A 96 -24.50 -12.61 -4.03
CA ASN A 96 -24.97 -12.37 -2.66
C ASN A 96 -23.82 -12.42 -1.66
N SER A 97 -23.94 -11.68 -0.56
CA SER A 97 -23.06 -11.83 0.62
C SER A 97 -23.72 -12.74 1.64
N GLN A 98 -22.97 -13.72 2.12
CA GLN A 98 -23.46 -14.68 3.10
C GLN A 98 -23.19 -14.19 4.52
N LEU A 99 -24.20 -14.33 5.39
CA LEU A 99 -24.08 -14.16 6.83
C LEU A 99 -24.17 -15.53 7.49
N THR A 100 -23.17 -15.91 8.27
CA THR A 100 -23.07 -17.21 8.95
C THR A 100 -23.19 -17.11 10.46
N LEU A 101 -23.46 -18.23 11.12
CA LEU A 101 -23.58 -18.30 12.59
C LEU A 101 -22.25 -18.09 13.31
N ALA A 102 -21.14 -18.50 12.70
CA ALA A 102 -19.79 -18.40 13.26
C ALA A 102 -18.79 -17.93 12.18
N PRO A 103 -17.67 -17.29 12.59
CA PRO A 103 -16.61 -16.92 11.67
C PRO A 103 -15.95 -18.18 11.09
N GLY A 104 -15.47 -18.10 9.85
CA GLY A 104 -14.85 -19.24 9.16
C GLY A 104 -15.83 -20.22 8.50
N MET A 105 -17.13 -20.12 8.77
CA MET A 105 -18.16 -21.01 8.20
C MET A 105 -18.58 -20.64 6.76
N MET A 106 -18.00 -19.60 6.17
CA MET A 106 -18.16 -19.31 4.73
C MET A 106 -17.24 -20.23 3.94
N GLY A 107 -17.73 -21.42 3.61
CA GLY A 107 -17.09 -22.36 2.67
C GLY A 107 -17.49 -22.10 1.22
N ALA A 108 -16.80 -22.77 0.27
CA ALA A 108 -17.30 -22.88 -1.10
C ALA A 108 -18.73 -23.42 -1.05
N ALA A 109 -19.67 -22.71 -1.66
CA ALA A 109 -21.10 -22.95 -1.53
C ALA A 109 -21.47 -24.42 -1.77
N ASP A 110 -21.53 -25.20 -0.69
CA ASP A 110 -22.16 -26.50 -0.70
C ASP A 110 -23.65 -26.25 -0.43
N PRO A 111 -24.55 -26.55 -1.37
CA PRO A 111 -25.99 -26.32 -1.20
C PRO A 111 -26.58 -27.13 -0.03
N GLU A 112 -25.89 -28.18 0.46
CA GLU A 112 -26.35 -28.98 1.59
C GLU A 112 -26.06 -28.31 2.96
N ASP A 113 -25.14 -27.35 3.01
CA ASP A 113 -24.68 -26.70 4.26
C ASP A 113 -25.43 -25.39 4.56
N THR A 114 -26.74 -25.37 4.27
CA THR A 114 -27.59 -24.19 4.51
C THR A 114 -27.89 -23.91 5.98
N GLU A 115 -27.67 -24.89 6.86
CA GLU A 115 -27.90 -24.76 8.31
C GLU A 115 -26.99 -23.70 8.96
N GLN A 116 -25.86 -23.41 8.34
CA GLN A 116 -24.87 -22.45 8.84
C GLN A 116 -25.19 -21.01 8.45
N ASN A 117 -26.16 -20.81 7.54
CA ASN A 117 -26.52 -19.52 6.95
C ASN A 117 -27.64 -18.83 7.71
N VAL A 118 -27.33 -17.67 8.27
CA VAL A 118 -28.31 -16.78 8.90
C VAL A 118 -29.12 -16.04 7.84
N CYS A 119 -28.46 -15.54 6.80
CA CYS A 119 -29.09 -14.81 5.72
C CYS A 119 -28.18 -14.67 4.49
N LEU A 120 -28.80 -14.45 3.33
CA LEU A 120 -28.13 -14.05 2.10
C LEU A 120 -28.50 -12.60 1.78
N VAL A 121 -27.54 -11.69 1.94
CA VAL A 121 -27.68 -10.28 1.58
C VAL A 121 -27.59 -10.16 0.07
N LYS A 122 -28.66 -9.66 -0.55
CA LYS A 122 -28.70 -9.43 -2.00
C LYS A 122 -28.13 -8.05 -2.31
N GLY A 123 -27.09 -7.99 -3.13
CA GLY A 123 -26.43 -6.73 -3.49
C GLY A 123 -25.77 -6.06 -2.29
N ALA A 124 -25.77 -4.71 -2.29
CA ALA A 124 -25.21 -3.89 -1.23
C ALA A 124 -26.28 -3.53 -0.20
N ALA A 125 -26.00 -3.72 1.09
CA ALA A 125 -26.89 -3.32 2.17
C ALA A 125 -26.12 -2.81 3.39
N LYS A 126 -26.67 -1.81 4.09
CA LYS A 126 -26.06 -1.28 5.31
C LYS A 126 -26.23 -2.19 6.51
N GLY A 127 -25.19 -2.21 7.34
CA GLY A 127 -25.15 -2.90 8.62
C GLY A 127 -24.26 -2.18 9.62
N THR A 128 -24.32 -2.58 10.88
CA THR A 128 -23.45 -2.09 11.95
C THR A 128 -22.52 -3.20 12.41
N ILE A 129 -21.23 -2.91 12.55
CA ILE A 129 -20.26 -3.86 13.08
C ILE A 129 -20.53 -4.08 14.57
N GLU A 130 -20.76 -5.32 14.97
CA GLU A 130 -20.91 -5.71 16.38
C GLU A 130 -19.60 -6.27 16.94
N GLU A 131 -18.91 -7.10 16.17
CA GLU A 131 -17.70 -7.82 16.60
C GLU A 131 -16.74 -8.02 15.43
N GLU A 132 -15.43 -8.12 15.71
CA GLU A 132 -14.40 -8.51 14.75
C GLU A 132 -13.60 -9.69 15.30
N GLN A 133 -13.35 -10.69 14.47
CA GLN A 133 -12.58 -11.88 14.84
C GLN A 133 -11.76 -12.39 13.66
N ILE A 134 -10.55 -12.86 13.93
CA ILE A 134 -9.71 -13.57 12.95
C ILE A 134 -9.93 -15.07 13.11
N ALA A 135 -10.23 -15.77 12.01
CA ALA A 135 -10.34 -17.22 11.97
C ALA A 135 -9.46 -17.77 10.84
N GLY A 136 -8.44 -18.55 11.21
CA GLY A 136 -7.39 -18.96 10.28
C GLY A 136 -6.60 -17.75 9.77
N LEU A 137 -6.58 -17.56 8.45
CA LEU A 137 -5.87 -16.47 7.77
C LEU A 137 -6.78 -15.29 7.39
N LEU A 138 -8.08 -15.38 7.69
CA LEU A 138 -9.08 -14.40 7.24
C LEU A 138 -9.69 -13.66 8.44
N ALA A 139 -9.93 -12.37 8.25
CA ALA A 139 -10.67 -11.54 9.19
C ALA A 139 -12.17 -11.60 8.87
N TYR A 140 -12.96 -11.76 9.91
CA TYR A 140 -14.42 -11.81 9.86
C TYR A 140 -14.98 -10.72 10.77
N VAL A 141 -16.14 -10.21 10.39
CA VAL A 141 -16.90 -9.28 11.22
C VAL A 141 -18.32 -9.79 11.39
N LYS A 142 -18.85 -9.60 12.59
CA LYS A 142 -20.26 -9.79 12.87
C LYS A 142 -20.98 -8.49 12.58
N VAL A 143 -21.98 -8.55 11.72
CA VAL A 143 -22.71 -7.37 11.27
C VAL A 143 -24.18 -7.53 11.59
N LYS A 144 -24.76 -6.51 12.23
CA LYS A 144 -26.20 -6.36 12.36
C LYS A 144 -26.75 -5.57 11.19
N MET A 145 -27.55 -6.20 10.35
CA MET A 145 -28.10 -5.55 9.15
C MET A 145 -29.15 -4.51 9.52
N LEU A 146 -29.03 -3.31 8.94
CA LEU A 146 -29.94 -2.19 9.16
C LEU A 146 -31.03 -2.11 8.09
N GLU A 147 -30.79 -2.68 6.91
CA GLU A 147 -31.69 -2.61 5.76
C GLU A 147 -31.64 -3.88 4.90
N GLY A 148 -32.55 -3.95 3.92
CA GLY A 148 -32.67 -5.05 2.97
C GLY A 148 -33.34 -6.32 3.53
N ASP A 149 -33.30 -7.40 2.76
CA ASP A 149 -33.96 -8.68 3.09
C ASP A 149 -33.43 -9.33 4.39
N CYS A 150 -32.24 -8.92 4.84
CA CYS A 150 -31.60 -9.41 6.06
C CYS A 150 -31.75 -8.46 7.25
N GLN A 151 -32.53 -7.37 7.12
CA GLN A 151 -32.69 -6.36 8.17
C GLN A 151 -33.03 -6.98 9.54
N GLY A 152 -32.34 -6.51 10.58
CA GLY A 152 -32.51 -6.97 11.95
C GLY A 152 -31.78 -8.27 12.30
N LYS A 153 -31.24 -8.99 11.30
CA LYS A 153 -30.41 -10.18 11.55
C LYS A 153 -28.97 -9.78 11.82
N SER A 154 -28.33 -10.51 12.73
CA SER A 154 -26.88 -10.44 12.97
C SER A 154 -26.21 -11.74 12.53
N GLY A 155 -25.09 -11.63 11.82
CA GLY A 155 -24.30 -12.79 11.44
C GLY A 155 -22.89 -12.41 11.02
N TRP A 156 -22.03 -13.42 10.91
CA TRP A 156 -20.64 -13.26 10.53
C TRP A 156 -20.50 -13.19 9.01
N THR A 157 -19.69 -12.27 8.53
CA THR A 157 -19.28 -12.21 7.13
C THR A 157 -17.78 -11.93 7.02
N SER A 158 -17.18 -12.22 5.87
CA SER A 158 -15.77 -11.90 5.64
C SER A 158 -15.59 -10.39 5.64
N LYS A 159 -14.53 -9.87 6.27
CA LYS A 159 -14.19 -8.44 6.25
C LYS A 159 -13.93 -7.91 4.83
N ILE A 160 -13.67 -8.81 3.88
CA ILE A 160 -13.57 -8.53 2.43
C ILE A 160 -14.92 -8.08 1.83
N ASN A 161 -16.04 -8.52 2.42
CA ASN A 161 -17.38 -8.10 2.00
C ASN A 161 -17.80 -6.75 2.59
N ILE A 162 -16.89 -6.05 3.27
CA ILE A 162 -17.20 -4.82 3.98
C ILE A 162 -16.57 -3.64 3.27
N LYS A 163 -17.40 -2.66 2.93
CA LYS A 163 -16.98 -1.33 2.48
C LYS A 163 -17.28 -0.33 3.59
N ALA A 164 -16.30 0.51 3.92
CA ALA A 164 -16.53 1.64 4.81
C ALA A 164 -17.63 2.52 4.21
N GLY A 165 -18.63 2.86 5.04
CA GLY A 165 -19.79 3.67 4.66
C GLY A 165 -19.47 5.15 4.51
#